data_AF-A0A956HMX4-F1
#
_entry.id   AF-A0A956HMX4-F1
#
_cell.length_a   1.000
_cell.length_b   1.000
_cell.length_c   1.000
_cell.angle_alpha   90.00
_cell.angle_beta   90.00
_cell.angle_gamma   90.00
#
_symmetry.space_group_name_H-M   'P 1'
#
loop_
_entity.id
_entity.type
_entity.pdbx_description
1 polymer ?
#
loop_
_entity_poly.entity_id
_entity_poly.type
_entity_poly.pdbx_seq_one_letter_code
_entity_poly.pdbx_strand_id
1 'polypeptide(L)'
;MTLRTSLSRALAPLGFAVGLLVACIGSFEGECPAGSTCECDGIGSCEQRCVGGDCQFSCDGIGSCEFDCPDGGCQAECSGQGSCEMSCPGGGCEMICSGTGSCELVDCPEGACTFECATVGSCSQ
;
A
#
# COMPACT_ATOMS: atom_id res chain seq x y z
N MET A 1 -32.64 10.74 -44.17
CA MET A 1 -33.49 10.96 -42.99
C MET A 1 -32.62 11.54 -41.89
N THR A 2 -32.75 12.84 -41.69
CA THR A 2 -32.13 13.67 -40.66
C THR A 2 -32.73 13.40 -39.29
N LEU A 3 -31.94 13.38 -38.21
CA LEU A 3 -32.05 14.40 -37.15
C LEU A 3 -30.91 14.32 -36.13
N ARG A 4 -30.16 15.41 -36.05
CA ARG A 4 -29.39 15.81 -34.87
C ARG A 4 -30.40 16.32 -33.84
N THR A 5 -30.34 15.86 -32.59
CA THR A 5 -30.99 16.55 -31.46
C THR A 5 -30.16 16.38 -30.21
N SER A 6 -29.35 17.41 -29.95
CA SER A 6 -28.97 17.82 -28.61
C SER A 6 -30.24 18.13 -27.82
N LEU A 7 -30.43 17.56 -26.63
CA LEU A 7 -31.30 18.16 -25.62
C LEU A 7 -30.94 17.65 -24.21
N SER A 8 -30.42 18.58 -23.42
CA SER A 8 -30.18 18.51 -21.99
C SER A 8 -31.45 18.11 -21.22
N ARG A 9 -31.33 17.17 -20.27
CA ARG A 9 -32.29 17.03 -19.17
C ARG A 9 -31.60 16.45 -17.94
N ALA A 10 -31.14 17.35 -17.09
CA ALA A 10 -30.94 17.07 -15.68
C ALA A 10 -32.28 16.59 -15.09
N LEU A 11 -32.35 15.31 -14.77
CA LEU A 11 -33.39 14.69 -13.96
C LEU A 11 -32.71 13.63 -13.10
N ALA A 12 -32.37 14.02 -11.88
CA ALA A 12 -31.93 13.10 -10.84
C ALA A 12 -33.05 12.09 -10.54
N PRO A 13 -32.78 10.77 -10.51
CA PRO A 13 -33.64 9.84 -9.83
C PRO A 13 -33.14 9.63 -8.39
N LEU A 14 -34.06 9.86 -7.46
CA LEU A 14 -34.02 9.36 -6.08
C LEU A 14 -33.75 7.85 -6.07
N GLY A 15 -32.84 7.42 -5.19
CA GLY A 15 -32.86 6.06 -4.64
C GLY A 15 -32.15 5.00 -5.47
N PHE A 16 -30.83 4.90 -5.31
CA PHE A 16 -30.17 3.63 -5.01
C PHE A 16 -28.78 3.98 -4.46
N ALA A 17 -28.67 4.10 -3.14
CA ALA A 17 -27.38 4.03 -2.46
C ALA A 17 -26.89 2.58 -2.52
N VAL A 18 -26.49 2.13 -3.72
CA VAL A 18 -25.60 0.97 -3.81
C VAL A 18 -24.23 1.51 -3.48
N GLY A 19 -23.98 1.70 -2.18
CA GLY A 19 -22.64 1.76 -1.64
C GLY A 19 -22.03 0.38 -1.85
N LEU A 20 -21.59 0.11 -3.08
CA LEU A 20 -20.79 -1.07 -3.34
C LEU A 20 -19.50 -0.82 -2.58
N LEU A 21 -19.29 -1.62 -1.54
CA LEU A 21 -18.01 -1.83 -0.90
C LEU A 21 -17.02 -2.23 -1.99
N VAL A 22 -16.37 -1.26 -2.63
CA VAL A 22 -15.23 -1.53 -3.48
C VAL A 22 -14.09 -1.82 -2.52
N ALA A 23 -14.08 -3.05 -1.99
CA ALA A 23 -12.83 -3.65 -1.58
C ALA A 23 -11.91 -3.55 -2.80
N CYS A 24 -10.69 -3.04 -2.64
CA CYS A 24 -9.73 -2.93 -3.73
C CYS A 24 -9.37 -4.34 -4.21
N ILE A 25 -10.13 -4.89 -5.17
CA ILE A 25 -9.85 -6.17 -5.81
C ILE A 25 -9.01 -5.87 -7.05
N GLY A 26 -7.71 -6.14 -7.01
CA GLY A 26 -6.80 -5.88 -8.13
C GLY A 26 -5.42 -5.39 -7.69
N SER A 27 -4.54 -5.19 -8.67
CA SER A 27 -3.22 -4.59 -8.46
C SER A 27 -3.33 -3.07 -8.34
N PHE A 28 -2.76 -2.50 -7.29
CA PHE A 28 -2.68 -1.05 -7.08
C PHE A 28 -1.22 -0.62 -7.09
N GLU A 29 -0.89 0.42 -7.86
CA GLU A 29 0.44 1.03 -7.91
C GLU A 29 0.24 2.54 -7.64
N GLY A 30 1.04 3.12 -6.76
CA GLY A 30 0.92 4.53 -6.43
C GLY A 30 2.12 5.15 -5.73
N GLU A 31 2.03 6.46 -5.53
CA GLU A 31 3.01 7.25 -4.80
C GLU A 31 2.31 7.95 -3.63
N CYS A 32 2.94 7.93 -2.47
CA CYS A 32 2.48 8.67 -1.29
C CYS A 32 3.46 9.82 -0.96
N PRO A 33 2.94 11.00 -0.61
CA PRO A 33 3.79 12.14 -0.27
C PRO A 33 4.52 11.92 1.05
N ALA A 34 5.73 12.47 1.16
CA ALA A 34 6.54 12.44 2.38
C ALA A 34 5.74 12.77 3.64
N GLY A 35 6.01 12.05 4.74
CA GLY A 35 5.33 12.24 6.02
C GLY A 35 3.87 11.77 6.06
N SER A 36 3.38 11.08 5.03
CA SER A 36 2.00 10.61 4.94
C SER A 36 1.87 9.11 5.15
N THR A 37 0.64 8.64 5.35
CA THR A 37 0.32 7.22 5.45
C THR A 37 -0.08 6.66 4.09
N CYS A 38 0.49 5.52 3.72
CA CYS A 38 0.24 4.76 2.50
C CYS A 38 -0.44 3.44 2.91
N GLU A 39 -1.71 3.26 2.58
CA GLU A 39 -2.51 2.11 3.03
C GLU A 39 -2.74 1.11 1.88
N CYS A 40 -2.57 -0.18 2.19
CA CYS A 40 -2.73 -1.32 1.29
C CYS A 40 -3.57 -2.43 1.95
N ASP A 41 -4.89 -2.25 1.99
CA ASP A 41 -5.83 -3.17 2.68
C ASP A 41 -6.63 -4.06 1.72
N GLY A 42 -6.19 -4.12 0.45
CA GLY A 42 -6.91 -4.76 -0.65
C GLY A 42 -6.77 -6.28 -0.75
N ILE A 43 -7.50 -6.83 -1.71
CA ILE A 43 -7.34 -8.20 -2.19
C ILE A 43 -6.62 -8.11 -3.56
N GLY A 44 -5.29 -8.10 -3.52
CA GLY A 44 -4.42 -8.00 -4.71
C GLY A 44 -3.07 -7.37 -4.38
N SER A 45 -2.17 -7.31 -5.37
CA SER A 45 -0.83 -6.73 -5.16
C SER A 45 -0.91 -5.21 -4.97
N CYS A 46 -0.12 -4.65 -4.06
CA CYS A 46 -0.06 -3.23 -3.78
C CYS A 46 1.40 -2.77 -3.85
N GLU A 47 1.73 -1.87 -4.77
CA GLU A 47 3.05 -1.25 -4.87
C GLU A 47 2.92 0.24 -4.53
N GLN A 48 3.67 0.71 -3.54
CA GLN A 48 3.65 2.11 -3.12
C GLN A 48 5.07 2.66 -3.02
N ARG A 49 5.26 3.91 -3.45
CA ARG A 49 6.53 4.62 -3.32
C ARG A 49 6.39 5.88 -2.48
N CYS A 50 7.28 6.07 -1.51
CA CYS A 50 7.35 7.27 -0.67
C CYS A 50 8.52 8.16 -1.08
N VAL A 51 8.25 9.19 -1.88
CA VAL A 51 9.28 10.17 -2.26
C VAL A 51 9.38 11.26 -1.20
N GLY A 52 10.58 11.48 -0.67
CA GLY A 52 10.91 12.46 0.36
C GLY A 52 11.00 11.90 1.79
N GLY A 53 10.75 10.60 1.99
CA GLY A 53 10.96 9.90 3.25
C GLY A 53 9.87 10.10 4.30
N ASP A 54 10.10 9.52 5.48
CA ASP A 54 9.24 9.66 6.67
C ASP A 54 7.78 9.18 6.50
N CYS A 55 7.49 8.32 5.52
CA CYS A 55 6.14 7.78 5.35
C CYS A 55 5.83 6.63 6.32
N GLN A 56 4.53 6.43 6.58
CA GLN A 56 4.00 5.25 7.24
C GLN A 56 3.32 4.37 6.20
N PHE A 57 3.68 3.09 6.12
CA PHE A 57 3.10 2.12 5.21
C PHE A 57 2.31 1.08 6.00
N SER A 58 1.04 0.86 5.67
CA SER A 58 0.20 -0.18 6.28
C SER A 58 -0.16 -1.22 5.24
N CYS A 59 0.15 -2.48 5.51
CA CYS A 59 -0.24 -3.61 4.68
C CYS A 59 -1.00 -4.65 5.51
N ASP A 60 -2.32 -4.54 5.50
CA ASP A 60 -3.22 -5.40 6.26
C ASP A 60 -4.05 -6.33 5.35
N GLY A 61 -3.84 -6.20 4.03
CA GLY A 61 -4.51 -6.98 3.00
C GLY A 61 -4.10 -8.46 2.95
N ILE A 62 -4.75 -9.18 2.02
CA ILE A 62 -4.45 -10.60 1.73
C ILE A 62 -3.39 -10.71 0.62
N GLY A 63 -3.24 -9.67 -0.20
CA GLY A 63 -2.29 -9.65 -1.32
C GLY A 63 -0.88 -9.22 -0.92
N SER A 64 0.02 -9.26 -1.90
CA SER A 64 1.42 -8.89 -1.73
C SER A 64 1.58 -7.37 -1.72
N CYS A 65 2.42 -6.86 -0.83
CA CYS A 65 2.73 -5.45 -0.69
C CYS A 65 4.22 -5.22 -1.00
N GLU A 66 4.50 -4.26 -1.87
CA GLU A 66 5.83 -3.75 -2.17
C GLU A 66 5.87 -2.26 -1.82
N PHE A 67 6.87 -1.86 -1.04
CA PHE A 67 7.01 -0.48 -0.59
C PHE A 67 8.44 0.04 -0.82
N ASP A 68 8.56 1.11 -1.60
CA ASP A 68 9.83 1.74 -1.92
C ASP A 68 10.00 3.03 -1.11
N CYS A 69 11.01 3.05 -0.22
CA CYS A 69 11.39 4.20 0.59
C CYS A 69 12.83 4.63 0.26
N PRO A 70 13.05 5.33 -0.87
CA PRO A 70 14.38 5.60 -1.38
C PRO A 70 15.16 6.61 -0.51
N ASP A 71 14.45 7.54 0.14
CA ASP A 71 15.06 8.61 0.95
C ASP A 71 15.23 8.23 2.43
N GLY A 72 14.66 7.10 2.87
CA GLY A 72 14.77 6.59 4.23
C GLY A 72 13.74 7.16 5.22
N GLY A 73 13.86 6.73 6.48
CA GLY A 73 12.99 7.19 7.58
C GLY A 73 11.57 6.63 7.59
N CYS A 74 11.24 5.69 6.69
CA CYS A 74 9.88 5.16 6.63
C CYS A 74 9.60 4.08 7.68
N GLN A 75 8.35 3.98 8.10
CA GLN A 75 7.84 2.91 8.96
C GLN A 75 6.87 2.05 8.16
N ALA A 76 7.01 0.72 8.18
CA ALA A 76 6.01 -0.19 7.65
C ALA A 76 5.46 -1.11 8.74
N GLU A 77 4.13 -1.26 8.75
CA GLU A 77 3.41 -2.24 9.53
C GLU A 77 2.76 -3.25 8.57
N CYS A 78 3.21 -4.50 8.63
CA CYS A 78 2.72 -5.59 7.83
C CYS A 78 1.98 -6.59 8.73
N SER A 79 0.66 -6.43 8.84
CA SER A 79 -0.20 -7.34 9.63
C SER A 79 -1.04 -8.28 8.76
N GLY A 80 -0.95 -8.13 7.43
CA GLY A 80 -1.65 -8.92 6.44
C GLY A 80 -1.22 -10.39 6.32
N GLN A 81 -1.85 -11.08 5.37
CA GLN A 81 -1.58 -12.49 5.08
C GLN A 81 -0.63 -12.70 3.89
N GLY A 82 -0.47 -11.68 3.03
CA GLY A 82 0.41 -11.72 1.86
C GLY A 82 1.86 -11.36 2.18
N SER A 83 2.74 -11.41 1.17
CA SER A 83 4.13 -11.01 1.33
C SER A 83 4.25 -9.49 1.47
N CYS A 84 5.17 -9.02 2.32
CA CYS A 84 5.45 -7.60 2.52
C CYS A 84 6.93 -7.35 2.25
N GLU A 85 7.25 -6.61 1.20
CA GLU A 85 8.61 -6.24 0.82
C GLU A 85 8.80 -4.73 0.98
N MET A 86 9.90 -4.31 1.61
CA MET A 86 10.32 -2.91 1.67
C MET A 86 11.74 -2.76 1.15
N SER A 87 11.95 -1.83 0.23
CA SER A 87 13.28 -1.33 -0.13
C SER A 87 13.58 -0.03 0.63
N CYS A 88 14.71 0.03 1.34
CA CYS A 88 15.12 1.20 2.13
C CYS A 88 16.61 1.58 1.95
N PRO A 89 17.04 2.02 0.74
CA PRO A 89 18.41 2.44 0.49
C PRO A 89 18.85 3.68 1.29
N GLY A 90 17.92 4.55 1.67
CA GLY A 90 18.21 5.74 2.50
C GLY A 90 18.52 5.42 3.96
N GLY A 91 18.20 4.20 4.44
CA GLY A 91 18.33 3.81 5.84
C GLY A 91 17.32 4.50 6.76
N GLY A 92 17.41 4.22 8.06
CA GLY A 92 16.49 4.76 9.06
C GLY A 92 15.07 4.19 8.98
N CYS A 93 14.84 3.12 8.23
CA CYS A 93 13.52 2.51 8.16
C CYS A 93 13.26 1.55 9.31
N GLU A 94 11.99 1.40 9.63
CA GLU A 94 11.47 0.43 10.58
C GLU A 94 10.43 -0.43 9.87
N MET A 95 10.56 -1.74 9.98
CA MET A 95 9.56 -2.68 9.50
C MET A 95 9.11 -3.58 10.64
N ILE A 96 7.81 -3.60 10.90
CA ILE A 96 7.16 -4.45 11.88
C ILE A 96 6.27 -5.43 11.14
N CYS A 97 6.51 -6.72 11.36
CA CYS A 97 5.76 -7.80 10.75
C CYS A 97 5.03 -8.62 11.80
N SER A 98 3.71 -8.52 11.85
CA SER A 98 2.86 -9.17 12.85
C SER A 98 1.81 -10.10 12.24
N GLY A 99 1.71 -10.12 10.91
CA GLY A 99 0.74 -10.91 10.17
C GLY A 99 1.09 -12.39 10.05
N THR A 100 0.55 -13.06 9.04
CA THR A 100 0.89 -14.47 8.75
C THR A 100 1.72 -14.65 7.47
N GLY A 101 1.90 -13.58 6.71
CA GLY A 101 2.68 -13.58 5.47
C GLY A 101 4.18 -13.52 5.70
N SER A 102 4.94 -13.52 4.60
CA SER A 102 6.39 -13.34 4.66
C SER A 102 6.77 -11.86 4.63
N CYS A 103 7.87 -11.50 5.26
CA CYS A 103 8.41 -10.14 5.23
C CYS A 103 9.85 -10.11 4.76
N GLU A 104 10.15 -9.12 3.93
CA GLU A 104 11.49 -8.90 3.40
C GLU A 104 11.83 -7.41 3.44
N LEU A 105 12.95 -7.09 4.09
CA LEU A 105 13.51 -5.74 4.12
C LEU A 105 14.80 -5.76 3.29
N VAL A 106 14.79 -5.12 2.13
CA VAL A 106 15.92 -5.08 1.20
C VAL A 106 16.56 -3.70 1.14
N ASP A 107 17.76 -3.66 0.53
CA ASP A 107 18.54 -2.46 0.27
C ASP A 107 18.87 -1.62 1.50
N CYS A 108 18.72 -2.15 2.72
CA CYS A 108 19.04 -1.39 3.92
C CYS A 108 20.56 -1.34 4.18
N PRO A 109 21.15 -0.15 4.43
CA PRO A 109 22.52 -0.04 4.91
C PRO A 109 22.72 -0.77 6.25
N GLU A 110 23.88 -1.41 6.44
CA GLU A 110 24.19 -2.16 7.67
C GLU A 110 23.97 -1.32 8.94
N GLY A 111 23.13 -1.81 9.86
CA GLY A 111 22.83 -1.15 11.13
C GLY A 111 21.99 0.13 11.02
N ALA A 112 21.40 0.41 9.85
CA ALA A 112 20.57 1.60 9.64
C ALA A 112 19.07 1.33 9.74
N CYS A 113 18.60 0.08 9.74
CA CYS A 113 17.18 -0.24 9.84
C CYS A 113 16.85 -1.11 11.04
N THR A 114 15.63 -0.95 11.53
CA THR A 114 15.01 -1.79 12.55
C THR A 114 14.05 -2.76 11.87
N PHE A 115 14.20 -4.06 12.16
CA PHE A 115 13.31 -5.08 11.63
C PHE A 115 12.78 -5.95 12.77
N GLU A 116 11.48 -5.83 13.04
CA GLU A 116 10.78 -6.60 14.04
C GLU A 116 9.93 -7.67 13.35
N CYS A 117 10.36 -8.93 13.47
CA CYS A 117 9.64 -10.08 12.95
C CYS A 117 8.86 -10.78 14.09
N ALA A 118 7.55 -10.57 14.12
CA ALA A 118 6.59 -11.23 15.00
C ALA A 118 5.58 -12.12 14.24
N THR A 119 5.76 -12.31 12.92
CA THR A 119 4.91 -13.14 12.08
C THR A 119 5.18 -14.64 12.28
N VAL A 120 4.21 -15.47 11.92
CA VAL A 120 4.39 -16.93 11.73
C VAL A 120 5.02 -17.28 10.37
N GLY A 121 5.11 -16.34 9.44
CA GLY A 121 5.74 -16.51 8.13
C GLY A 121 7.28 -16.46 8.18
N SER A 122 7.89 -16.26 7.01
CA SER A 122 9.35 -16.09 6.89
C SER A 122 9.73 -14.61 6.96
N CYS A 123 10.90 -14.32 7.52
CA CYS A 123 11.44 -12.97 7.63
C CYS A 123 12.88 -12.91 7.14
N SER A 124 13.21 -11.94 6.30
CA SER A 124 14.58 -11.66 5.83
C SER A 124 14.89 -10.16 5.85
N GLN A 125 16.14 -9.86 6.20
CA GLN A 125 16.79 -8.55 6.12
C GLN A 125 18.16 -8.74 5.48
#